data_AF-A0AAV0Y5N9-F1
#
_entry.id   AF-A0AAV0Y5N9-F1
#
_cell.length_a   1.000
_cell.length_b   1.000
_cell.length_c   1.000
_cell.angle_alpha   90.00
_cell.angle_beta   90.00
_cell.angle_gamma   90.00
#
_symmetry.space_group_name_H-M   'P 1'
#
loop_
_entity.id
_entity.type
_entity.pdbx_description
1 polymer ?
#
loop_
_entity_poly.entity_id
_entity_poly.type
_entity_poly.pdbx_seq_one_letter_code
_entity_poly.pdbx_strand_id
1 'polypeptide(L)'
;MESQTHLQRIFWRESPEQPLKVFTLQTVTYGTSSAPYLATRTTHDDGFKFPLAATAVSKDFYVDDVLTGTDTLTEALELRDQLIQLCDGGKFKLRKCCANHPSLLKNLPLEDL
;
A
#
# COMPACT_ATOMS: atom_id res chain seq x y z
N MET A 1 -7.46 10.30 15.38
CA MET A 1 -6.04 10.15 14.97
C MET A 1 -5.12 11.24 15.55
N GLU A 2 -5.61 12.46 15.80
CA GLU A 2 -4.75 13.55 16.32
C GLU A 2 -4.12 13.32 17.70
N SER A 3 -4.71 12.46 18.54
CA SER A 3 -4.25 12.27 19.93
C SER A 3 -2.88 11.60 20.07
N GLN A 4 -2.37 10.91 19.04
CA GLN A 4 -1.14 10.11 19.10
C GLN A 4 0.02 10.65 18.25
N THR A 5 -0.20 11.68 17.43
CA THR A 5 0.83 12.24 16.53
C THR A 5 2.06 12.75 17.29
N HIS A 6 1.87 13.21 18.54
CA HIS A 6 2.96 13.64 19.41
C HIS A 6 4.02 12.55 19.69
N LEU A 7 3.67 11.27 19.51
CA LEU A 7 4.59 10.13 19.65
C LEU A 7 5.45 9.91 18.39
N GLN A 8 5.15 10.59 17.28
CA GLN A 8 5.86 10.47 16.00
C GLN A 8 6.71 11.70 15.70
N ARG A 9 7.46 12.18 16.69
CA ARG A 9 8.37 13.33 16.51
C ARG A 9 9.76 12.86 16.06
N ILE A 10 10.32 13.57 15.09
CA ILE A 10 11.69 13.36 14.62
C ILE A 10 12.50 14.63 14.77
N PHE A 11 13.80 14.46 15.04
CA PHE A 11 14.78 15.53 14.99
C PHE A 11 15.52 15.47 13.64
N TRP A 12 15.71 16.62 13.01
CA TRP A 12 16.40 16.70 11.73
C TRP A 12 17.27 17.95 11.65
N ARG A 13 18.45 17.80 11.05
CA ARG A 13 19.33 18.89 10.63
C ARG A 13 20.20 18.39 9.49
N GLU A 14 20.58 19.27 8.58
CA GLU A 14 21.39 18.92 7.41
C GLU A 14 22.88 18.82 7.76
N SER A 15 23.36 19.64 8.69
CA SER A 15 24.74 19.60 9.22
C SER A 15 24.77 19.84 10.74
N PRO A 16 25.85 19.45 11.45
CA PRO A 16 25.97 19.65 12.89
C PRO A 16 25.89 21.11 13.35
N GLU A 17 26.24 22.05 12.47
CA GLU A 17 26.29 23.49 12.72
C GLU A 17 24.90 24.15 12.58
N GLN A 18 23.95 23.50 11.89
CA GLN A 18 22.59 24.01 11.77
C GLN A 18 21.77 23.74 13.04
N PRO A 19 20.83 24.63 13.41
CA PRO A 19 19.89 24.38 14.49
C PRO A 19 19.08 23.11 14.27
N LEU A 20 18.89 22.33 15.33
CA LEU A 20 18.08 21.12 15.29
C LEU A 20 16.61 21.47 15.08
N LYS A 21 16.00 20.93 14.03
CA LYS A 21 14.57 21.09 13.74
C LYS A 21 13.80 19.91 14.29
N VAL A 22 12.57 20.17 14.75
CA VAL A 22 11.63 19.15 15.25
C VAL A 22 10.46 19.08 14.29
N PHE A 23 10.17 17.89 13.79
CA PHE A 23 9.01 17.62 12.94
C PHE A 23 8.09 16.61 13.61
N THR A 24 6.79 16.69 13.34
CA THR A 24 5.79 15.70 13.77
C THR A 24 5.21 15.05 12.52
N LEU A 25 5.31 13.73 12.43
CA LEU A 25 4.78 12.97 11.29
C LEU A 25 3.26 12.88 11.42
N GLN A 26 2.56 13.10 10.31
CA GLN A 26 1.08 13.13 10.26
C GLN A 26 0.47 11.86 9.65
N THR A 27 1.31 11.01 9.06
CA THR A 27 0.91 9.77 8.40
C THR A 27 1.35 8.57 9.22
N VAL A 28 0.71 7.41 9.03
CA VAL A 28 1.23 6.15 9.57
C VAL A 28 2.60 5.90 8.93
N THR A 29 3.64 5.83 9.75
CA THR A 29 5.02 5.70 9.26
C THR A 29 5.51 4.27 9.35
N TYR A 30 6.34 3.89 8.39
CA TYR A 30 7.10 2.65 8.40
C TYR A 30 7.89 2.49 9.72
N GLY A 31 8.14 1.25 10.11
CA GLY A 31 8.93 0.91 11.30
C GLY A 31 8.15 0.83 12.61
N THR A 32 6.86 1.20 12.62
CA THR A 32 5.97 0.87 13.75
C THR A 32 5.36 -0.51 13.54
N SER A 33 5.33 -1.35 14.57
CA SER A 33 4.84 -2.73 14.48
C SER A 33 3.37 -2.83 14.05
N SER A 34 2.57 -1.78 14.30
CA SER A 34 1.17 -1.71 13.92
C SER A 34 0.91 -1.12 12.53
N ALA A 35 1.88 -0.45 11.90
CA ALA A 35 1.69 0.18 10.59
C ALA A 35 1.18 -0.78 9.50
N PRO A 36 1.73 -1.99 9.33
CA PRO A 36 1.24 -2.94 8.33
C PRO A 36 -0.23 -3.29 8.56
N TYR A 37 -0.57 -3.65 9.80
CA TYR A 37 -1.93 -3.99 10.17
C TYR A 37 -2.91 -2.84 9.94
N LEU A 38 -2.54 -1.61 10.28
CA LEU A 38 -3.40 -0.44 10.08
C LEU A 38 -3.63 -0.15 8.60
N ALA A 39 -2.60 -0.29 7.75
CA ALA A 39 -2.74 -0.14 6.31
C ALA A 39 -3.66 -1.22 5.71
N THR A 40 -3.39 -2.49 6.00
CA THR A 40 -4.20 -3.63 5.53
C THR A 40 -5.63 -3.60 6.06
N ARG A 41 -5.87 -3.10 7.29
CA ARG A 41 -7.22 -3.03 7.84
C ARG A 41 -8.11 -2.05 7.10
N THR A 42 -7.57 -0.91 6.65
CA THR A 42 -8.36 0.09 5.91
C THR A 42 -8.83 -0.43 4.54
N THR A 43 -8.11 -1.36 3.92
CA THR A 43 -8.56 -2.01 2.68
C THR A 43 -9.56 -3.14 2.95
N HIS A 44 -9.67 -3.65 4.19
CA HIS A 44 -10.68 -4.65 4.53
C HIS A 44 -12.10 -4.05 4.62
N ASP A 45 -12.24 -2.77 5.00
CA ASP A 45 -13.54 -2.12 5.17
C ASP A 45 -14.30 -1.97 3.83
N ASP A 46 -13.59 -1.88 2.71
CA ASP A 46 -14.14 -1.88 1.35
C ASP A 46 -14.07 -3.24 0.64
N GLY A 47 -13.49 -4.25 1.29
CA GLY A 47 -13.19 -5.56 0.70
C GLY A 47 -14.41 -6.33 0.19
N PHE A 48 -15.62 -6.05 0.72
CA PHE A 48 -16.85 -6.71 0.26
C PHE A 48 -17.21 -6.39 -1.20
N LYS A 49 -16.72 -5.26 -1.74
CA LYS A 49 -16.92 -4.87 -3.15
C LYS A 49 -15.97 -5.62 -4.10
N PHE A 50 -14.86 -6.11 -3.57
CA PHE A 50 -13.73 -6.64 -4.34
C PHE A 50 -13.26 -7.97 -3.71
N PRO A 51 -14.04 -9.06 -3.84
CA PRO A 51 -13.80 -10.30 -3.09
C PRO A 51 -12.48 -10.99 -3.43
N LEU A 52 -12.00 -10.90 -4.68
CA LEU A 52 -10.70 -11.45 -5.08
C LEU A 52 -9.57 -10.63 -4.44
N ALA A 53 -9.64 -9.31 -4.53
CA ALA A 53 -8.67 -8.42 -3.91
C ALA A 53 -8.67 -8.53 -2.39
N ALA A 54 -9.83 -8.64 -1.74
CA ALA A 54 -9.93 -8.84 -0.29
C ALA A 54 -9.25 -10.14 0.16
N THR A 55 -9.42 -11.20 -0.62
CA THR A 55 -8.74 -12.48 -0.36
C THR A 55 -7.23 -12.34 -0.51
N ALA A 56 -6.75 -11.68 -1.56
CA ALA A 56 -5.33 -11.43 -1.78
C ALA A 56 -4.74 -10.49 -0.71
N VAL A 57 -5.44 -9.42 -0.33
CA VAL A 57 -5.05 -8.53 0.79
C VAL A 57 -4.88 -9.30 2.10
N SER A 58 -5.73 -10.29 2.35
CA SER A 58 -5.65 -11.07 3.59
C SER A 58 -4.53 -12.13 3.58
N LYS A 59 -4.10 -12.61 2.41
CA LYS A 59 -3.22 -13.79 2.30
C LYS A 59 -1.87 -13.50 1.67
N ASP A 60 -1.82 -12.54 0.77
CA ASP A 60 -0.74 -12.33 -0.19
C ASP A 60 -0.06 -10.97 -0.01
N PHE A 61 -0.60 -10.10 0.84
CA PHE A 61 0.10 -8.88 1.26
C PHE A 61 1.12 -9.20 2.36
N TYR A 62 2.34 -8.73 2.14
CA TYR A 62 3.38 -8.66 3.13
C TYR A 62 3.81 -7.21 3.31
N VAL A 63 3.31 -6.59 4.38
CA VAL A 63 3.52 -5.16 4.66
C VAL A 63 2.98 -4.29 3.52
N ASP A 64 3.85 -3.75 2.66
CA ASP A 64 3.52 -2.88 1.53
C ASP A 64 3.60 -3.59 0.17
N ASP A 65 4.10 -4.82 0.13
CA ASP A 65 4.19 -5.63 -1.08
C ASP A 65 3.01 -6.60 -1.19
N VAL A 66 2.56 -6.83 -2.42
CA VAL A 66 1.57 -7.86 -2.75
C VAL A 66 2.14 -8.80 -3.81
N LEU A 67 2.15 -10.09 -3.50
CA LEU A 67 2.57 -11.14 -4.44
C LEU A 67 1.47 -12.19 -4.56
N THR A 68 0.69 -12.11 -5.64
CA THR A 68 -0.49 -12.97 -5.86
C THR A 68 -0.52 -13.51 -7.29
N GLY A 69 -1.41 -14.48 -7.53
CA GLY A 69 -1.60 -15.10 -8.83
C GLY A 69 -2.82 -16.01 -8.87
N THR A 70 -3.21 -16.40 -10.09
CA THR A 70 -4.35 -17.28 -10.37
C THR A 70 -3.99 -18.28 -11.48
N ASP A 71 -4.84 -19.28 -11.69
CA ASP A 71 -4.58 -20.34 -12.67
C ASP A 71 -4.87 -19.89 -14.12
N THR A 72 -5.71 -18.87 -14.30
CA THR A 72 -6.07 -18.36 -15.64
C THR A 72 -5.75 -16.87 -15.80
N LEU A 73 -5.47 -16.45 -17.05
CA LEU A 73 -5.22 -15.04 -17.38
C LEU A 73 -6.45 -14.15 -17.10
N THR A 74 -7.65 -14.66 -17.34
CA THR A 74 -8.90 -13.91 -17.11
C THR A 74 -9.08 -13.59 -15.63
N GLU A 75 -8.90 -14.57 -14.75
CA GLU A 75 -8.97 -14.37 -13.30
C GLU A 75 -7.84 -13.44 -12.82
N ALA A 76 -6.65 -13.55 -13.40
CA ALA A 76 -5.52 -12.69 -13.04
C ALA A 76 -5.78 -11.22 -13.40
N LEU A 77 -6.41 -10.96 -14.55
CA LEU A 77 -6.82 -9.62 -14.96
C LEU A 77 -7.88 -9.06 -14.01
N GLU A 78 -8.89 -9.86 -13.65
CA GLU A 78 -9.93 -9.47 -12.72
C GLU A 78 -9.37 -9.18 -11.33
N LEU A 79 -8.50 -10.05 -10.81
CA LEU A 79 -7.81 -9.86 -9.53
C LEU A 79 -6.97 -8.57 -9.54
N ARG A 80 -6.21 -8.33 -10.62
CA ARG A 80 -5.40 -7.11 -10.80
C ARG A 80 -6.28 -5.86 -10.77
N ASP A 81 -7.38 -5.85 -11.50
CA ASP A 81 -8.30 -4.71 -11.57
C ASP A 81 -8.97 -4.45 -10.21
N GLN A 82 -9.43 -5.51 -9.53
CA GLN A 82 -10.00 -5.41 -8.19
C GLN A 82 -8.97 -4.89 -7.17
N LEU A 83 -7.71 -5.33 -7.26
CA LEU A 83 -6.64 -4.86 -6.36
C LEU A 83 -6.37 -3.36 -6.56
N ILE A 84 -6.27 -2.90 -7.81
CA ILE A 84 -6.08 -1.47 -8.11
C ILE A 84 -7.23 -0.65 -7.55
N GLN A 85 -8.48 -1.08 -7.77
CA GLN A 85 -9.66 -0.35 -7.29
C GLN A 85 -9.75 -0.31 -5.76
N LEU A 86 -9.49 -1.44 -5.10
CA LEU A 86 -9.52 -1.52 -3.65
C LEU A 86 -8.44 -0.62 -3.03
N CYS A 87 -7.21 -0.70 -3.55
CA CYS A 87 -6.09 0.10 -3.09
C CYS A 87 -6.29 1.60 -3.35
N ASP A 88 -6.87 2.00 -4.49
CA ASP A 88 -7.20 3.40 -4.77
C ASP A 88 -8.28 3.98 -3.83
N GLY A 89 -9.24 3.14 -3.42
CA GLY A 89 -10.22 3.48 -2.39
C GLY A 89 -9.56 3.88 -1.06
N GLY A 90 -8.53 3.13 -0.65
CA GLY A 90 -7.71 3.44 0.52
C GLY A 90 -6.60 4.47 0.31
N LYS A 91 -6.47 5.04 -0.90
CA LYS A 91 -5.36 5.94 -1.30
C LYS A 91 -3.97 5.29 -1.24
N PHE A 92 -3.89 3.97 -1.35
CA PHE A 92 -2.66 3.18 -1.43
C PHE A 92 -2.33 2.80 -2.87
N LYS A 93 -2.03 3.77 -3.74
CA LYS A 93 -1.78 3.50 -5.15
C LYS A 93 -0.73 2.40 -5.34
N LEU A 94 -1.07 1.32 -6.04
CA LEU A 94 -0.13 0.24 -6.39
C LEU A 94 0.88 0.76 -7.41
N ARG A 95 2.16 0.42 -7.23
CA ARG A 95 3.30 0.87 -8.04
C ARG A 95 4.25 -0.30 -8.31
N LYS A 96 5.13 -0.13 -9.30
CA LYS A 96 6.17 -1.11 -9.67
C LYS A 96 5.58 -2.50 -10.00
N CYS A 97 4.44 -2.51 -10.69
CA CYS A 97 3.73 -3.73 -11.02
C CYS A 97 4.54 -4.59 -11.99
N CYS A 98 4.81 -5.82 -11.60
CA CYS A 98 5.50 -6.81 -12.40
C CYS A 98 4.63 -8.06 -12.58
N ALA A 99 4.71 -8.70 -13.75
CA ALA A 99 3.90 -9.86 -14.07
C ALA A 99 4.61 -10.81 -15.04
N ASN A 100 4.29 -12.11 -14.94
CA ASN A 100 4.78 -13.14 -15.85
C ASN A 100 4.10 -13.12 -17.23
N HIS A 101 2.94 -12.46 -17.35
CA HIS A 101 2.20 -12.33 -18.60
C HIS A 101 2.01 -10.85 -18.99
N PRO A 102 2.51 -10.38 -20.15
CA PRO A 102 2.50 -8.96 -20.52
C PRO A 102 1.11 -8.31 -20.53
N SER A 103 0.05 -9.06 -20.82
CA SER A 103 -1.32 -8.52 -20.79
C SER A 103 -1.76 -7.99 -19.43
N LEU A 104 -1.17 -8.45 -18.32
CA LEU A 104 -1.48 -7.95 -16.98
C LEU A 104 -0.92 -6.54 -16.73
N LEU A 105 0.10 -6.15 -17.48
CA LEU A 105 0.72 -4.82 -17.42
C LEU A 105 0.14 -3.85 -18.46
N LYS A 106 -0.66 -4.35 -19.41
CA LYS A 106 -1.33 -3.50 -20.39
C LYS A 106 -2.30 -2.57 -19.68
N ASN A 107 -2.35 -1.34 -20.16
CA ASN A 107 -3.20 -0.25 -19.66
C ASN A 107 -2.84 0.29 -18.27
N LEU A 108 -1.69 -0.11 -17.70
CA LEU A 108 -1.14 0.56 -16.53
C LEU A 108 -0.29 1.77 -16.96
N PRO A 109 -0.31 2.88 -16.19
CA PRO A 109 0.59 4.00 -16.40
C PRO A 109 2.06 3.56 -16.33
N LEU A 110 2.92 4.12 -17.18
CA LEU A 110 4.36 3.81 -17.20
C LEU A 110 5.06 4.04 -15.86
N GLU A 111 4.55 4.97 -15.07
CA GLU A 111 5.04 5.30 -13.73
C GLU A 111 4.70 4.25 -12.65
N ASP A 112 3.74 3.37 -12.95
CA ASP A 112 3.24 2.31 -12.07
C ASP A 112 3.83 0.93 -12.47
N LEU A 113 4.61 0.86 -13.56
CA LEU A 113 5.36 -0.33 -14.00
C LEU A 113 6.74 -0.43 -13.36
#